data_AF-A0AAD8UTD5-F1
#
_entry.id   AF-A0AAD8UTD5-F1
#
_cell.length_a   1.000
_cell.length_b   1.000
_cell.length_c   1.000
_cell.angle_alpha   90.00
_cell.angle_beta   90.00
_cell.angle_gamma   90.00
#
_symmetry.space_group_name_H-M   'P 1'
#
loop_
_entity.id
_entity.type
_entity.pdbx_description
1 polymer ?
#
loop_
_entity_poly.entity_id
_entity_poly.type
_entity_poly.pdbx_seq_one_letter_code
_entity_poly.pdbx_strand_id
1 'polypeptide(L)'
;MALALKHADAIKMLAKDRKSLRQQRAKKDATIARLRAKIVSLEATVKAQEDQLREMEEEVMQPLQTPDMHRENDRAERQANIAALQQLANNNHGHGNHDHPGSKLKNFQNTNPPVFSKTEEPLDADDWLQTMENNLEVAGVDANEKVLFATHYLAGPARAWWTSTRAMNAGQVDLG
;
A
#
# COMPACT_ATOMS: atom_id res chain seq x y z
N MET A 1 -19.14 41.66 -71.21
CA MET A 1 -17.76 41.13 -71.09
C MET A 1 -17.22 41.18 -69.65
N ALA A 2 -17.35 42.30 -68.91
CA ALA A 2 -16.80 42.44 -67.54
C ALA A 2 -17.41 41.50 -66.47
N LEU A 3 -18.71 41.16 -66.55
CA LEU A 3 -19.37 40.26 -65.58
C LEU A 3 -18.83 38.81 -65.65
N ALA A 4 -18.59 38.31 -66.87
CA ALA A 4 -18.08 36.96 -67.09
C ALA A 4 -16.64 36.78 -66.54
N LEU A 5 -15.80 37.83 -66.64
CA LEU A 5 -14.45 37.84 -66.05
C LEU A 5 -14.51 37.75 -64.51
N LYS A 6 -15.39 38.54 -63.87
CA LYS A 6 -15.59 38.47 -62.41
C LYS A 6 -16.02 37.09 -61.93
N HIS A 7 -16.93 36.44 -62.66
CA HIS A 7 -17.36 35.07 -62.34
C HIS A 7 -16.22 34.04 -62.49
N ALA A 8 -15.40 34.17 -63.53
CA ALA A 8 -14.25 33.29 -63.73
C ALA A 8 -13.22 33.42 -62.60
N ASP A 9 -13.00 34.63 -62.09
CA ASP A 9 -12.06 34.86 -60.99
C ASP A 9 -12.61 34.33 -59.65
N ALA A 10 -13.92 34.49 -59.39
CA ALA A 10 -14.57 33.90 -58.22
C ALA A 10 -14.46 32.37 -58.21
N ILE A 11 -14.65 31.71 -59.35
CA ILE A 11 -14.51 30.25 -59.48
C ILE A 11 -13.08 29.80 -59.18
N LYS A 12 -12.06 30.54 -59.68
CA LYS A 12 -10.65 30.24 -59.39
C LYS A 12 -10.34 30.38 -57.90
N MET A 13 -10.87 31.42 -57.24
CA MET A 13 -10.69 31.61 -55.80
C MET A 13 -11.32 30.49 -54.99
N LEU A 14 -12.58 30.12 -55.27
CA LEU A 14 -13.25 29.02 -54.58
C LEU A 14 -12.56 27.67 -54.81
N ALA A 15 -12.01 27.44 -56.01
CA ALA A 15 -11.22 26.24 -56.29
C ALA A 15 -9.92 26.19 -55.46
N LYS A 16 -9.27 27.35 -55.27
CA LYS A 16 -8.08 27.50 -54.42
C LYS A 16 -8.41 27.25 -52.95
N ASP A 17 -9.50 27.83 -52.45
CA ASP A 17 -9.94 27.65 -51.06
C ASP A 17 -10.34 26.21 -50.78
N ARG A 18 -11.05 25.57 -51.73
CA ARG A 18 -11.37 24.14 -51.64
C ARG A 18 -10.12 23.28 -51.57
N LYS A 19 -9.07 23.61 -52.34
CA LYS A 19 -7.78 22.90 -52.29
C LYS A 19 -7.10 23.10 -50.93
N SER A 20 -7.10 24.34 -50.41
CA SER A 20 -6.55 24.66 -49.08
C SER A 20 -7.28 23.88 -47.97
N LEU A 21 -8.62 23.86 -48.00
CA LEU A 21 -9.42 23.13 -47.02
C LEU A 21 -9.16 21.62 -47.06
N ARG A 22 -9.01 21.04 -48.26
CA ARG A 22 -8.63 19.62 -48.42
C ARG A 22 -7.25 19.34 -47.81
N GLN A 23 -6.27 20.22 -48.02
CA GLN A 23 -4.94 20.06 -47.44
C GLN A 23 -4.97 20.18 -45.91
N GLN A 24 -5.74 21.11 -45.35
CA GLN A 24 -5.91 21.23 -43.90
C GLN A 24 -6.60 20.00 -43.29
N ARG A 25 -7.64 19.46 -43.94
CA ARG A 25 -8.29 18.22 -43.51
C ARG A 25 -7.32 17.05 -43.53
N ALA A 26 -6.59 16.85 -44.64
CA ALA A 26 -5.59 15.79 -44.72
C ALA A 26 -4.50 15.89 -43.64
N LYS A 27 -4.06 17.11 -43.30
CA LYS A 27 -3.13 17.33 -42.18
C LYS A 27 -3.74 16.94 -40.83
N LYS A 28 -4.99 17.34 -40.57
CA LYS A 28 -5.71 16.97 -39.34
C LYS A 28 -5.90 15.45 -39.26
N ASP A 29 -6.28 14.80 -40.35
CA ASP A 29 -6.47 13.35 -40.43
C ASP A 29 -5.17 12.59 -40.17
N ALA A 30 -4.04 13.08 -40.71
CA ALA A 30 -2.72 12.51 -40.42
C ALA A 30 -2.34 12.63 -38.94
N THR A 31 -2.62 13.77 -38.30
CA THR A 31 -2.39 13.96 -36.87
C THR A 31 -3.28 13.04 -36.04
N ILE A 32 -4.57 12.92 -36.39
CA ILE A 32 -5.51 12.02 -35.73
C ILE A 32 -5.03 10.57 -35.83
N ALA A 33 -4.58 10.14 -37.00
CA ALA A 33 -4.03 8.80 -37.21
C ALA A 33 -2.81 8.54 -36.32
N ARG A 34 -1.89 9.51 -36.21
CA ARG A 34 -0.71 9.41 -35.33
C ARG A 34 -1.10 9.31 -33.86
N LEU A 35 -2.04 10.13 -33.40
CA LEU A 35 -2.52 10.09 -32.01
C LEU A 35 -3.19 8.76 -31.69
N ARG A 36 -4.03 8.25 -32.59
CA ARG A 36 -4.66 6.92 -32.44
C ARG A 36 -3.61 5.80 -32.34
N ALA A 37 -2.60 5.83 -33.20
CA ALA A 37 -1.51 4.86 -33.12
C ALA A 37 -0.75 4.94 -31.79
N LYS A 38 -0.56 6.16 -31.26
CA LYS A 38 0.08 6.34 -29.95
C LYS A 38 -0.78 5.84 -28.80
N ILE A 39 -2.09 6.06 -28.85
CA ILE A 39 -3.04 5.54 -27.85
C ILE A 39 -2.97 4.01 -27.82
N VAL A 40 -3.09 3.35 -28.98
CA VAL A 40 -2.99 1.88 -29.08
C VAL A 40 -1.65 1.37 -28.53
N SER A 41 -0.54 2.07 -28.84
CA SER A 41 0.77 1.72 -28.30
C SER A 41 0.84 1.90 -26.78
N LEU A 42 0.24 2.94 -26.23
CA LEU A 42 0.22 3.20 -24.79
C LEU A 42 -0.67 2.17 -24.06
N GLU A 43 -1.83 1.85 -24.61
CA GLU A 43 -2.72 0.81 -24.09
C GLU A 43 -2.01 -0.54 -24.04
N ALA A 44 -1.26 -0.89 -25.09
CA ALA A 44 -0.46 -2.12 -25.10
C ALA A 44 0.63 -2.11 -24.02
N THR A 45 1.31 -0.97 -23.79
CA THR A 45 2.32 -0.87 -22.73
C THR A 45 1.72 -0.94 -21.34
N VAL A 46 0.56 -0.31 -21.11
CA VAL A 46 -0.14 -0.37 -19.82
C VAL A 46 -0.58 -1.79 -19.55
N LYS A 47 -1.19 -2.47 -20.52
CA LYS A 47 -1.58 -3.86 -20.38
C LYS A 47 -0.39 -4.76 -20.07
N ALA A 48 0.74 -4.58 -20.76
CA ALA A 48 1.94 -5.35 -20.47
C ALA A 48 2.47 -5.09 -19.05
N GLN A 49 2.38 -3.86 -18.54
CA GLN A 49 2.74 -3.53 -17.17
C GLN A 49 1.76 -4.13 -16.15
N GLU A 50 0.45 -4.12 -16.43
CA GLU A 50 -0.57 -4.75 -15.60
C GLU A 50 -0.40 -6.28 -15.56
N ASP A 51 -0.15 -6.92 -16.71
CA ASP A 51 0.12 -8.36 -16.78
C ASP A 51 1.39 -8.71 -16.00
N GLN A 52 2.45 -7.89 -16.09
CA GLN A 52 3.66 -8.06 -15.26
C GLN A 52 3.37 -7.89 -13.76
N LEU A 53 2.56 -6.89 -13.39
CA LEU A 53 2.20 -6.67 -11.98
C LEU A 53 1.36 -7.83 -11.45
N ARG A 54 0.44 -8.36 -12.27
CA ARG A 54 -0.36 -9.53 -11.97
C ARG A 54 0.48 -10.78 -11.83
N GLU A 55 1.46 -11.00 -12.72
CA GLU A 55 2.41 -12.10 -12.59
C GLU A 55 3.26 -11.97 -11.32
N MET A 56 3.69 -10.76 -10.95
CA MET A 56 4.39 -10.52 -9.68
C MET A 56 3.48 -10.77 -8.46
N GLU A 57 2.21 -10.35 -8.53
CA GLU A 57 1.21 -10.63 -7.50
C GLU A 57 0.89 -12.12 -7.39
N GLU A 58 0.77 -12.82 -8.52
CA GLU A 58 0.59 -14.27 -8.57
C GLU A 58 1.85 -15.01 -8.11
N GLU A 59 3.05 -14.50 -8.37
CA GLU A 59 4.31 -15.03 -7.84
C GLU A 59 4.38 -14.92 -6.32
N VAL A 60 3.94 -13.78 -5.77
CA VAL A 60 3.75 -13.51 -4.34
C VAL A 60 2.60 -14.33 -3.74
N MET A 61 1.59 -14.68 -4.56
CA MET A 61 0.42 -15.50 -4.23
C MET A 61 0.55 -16.95 -4.73
N GLN A 62 1.77 -17.41 -5.05
CA GLN A 62 2.01 -18.82 -5.26
C GLN A 62 1.74 -19.56 -3.94
N PRO A 63 1.22 -20.80 -3.98
CA PRO A 63 1.11 -21.62 -2.80
C PRO A 63 2.53 -22.04 -2.38
N LEU A 64 3.21 -21.17 -1.63
CA LEU A 64 4.38 -21.57 -0.86
C LEU A 64 3.91 -22.63 0.14
N GLN A 65 4.38 -23.86 0.01
CA GLN A 65 4.57 -24.80 1.11
C GLN A 65 3.30 -25.26 1.86
N THR A 66 3.36 -26.45 2.45
CA THR A 66 2.22 -27.15 3.06
C THR A 66 1.47 -26.28 4.09
N PRO A 67 0.14 -26.43 4.27
CA PRO A 67 -0.63 -25.70 5.28
C PRO A 67 -0.11 -25.81 6.72
N ASP A 68 0.83 -26.72 6.99
CA ASP A 68 1.51 -26.87 8.29
C ASP A 68 2.60 -25.81 8.48
N MET A 69 3.42 -25.55 7.46
CA MET A 69 4.60 -24.67 7.55
C MET A 69 4.22 -23.19 7.78
N HIS A 70 3.16 -22.67 7.14
CA HIS A 70 2.71 -21.28 7.38
C HIS A 70 2.14 -21.08 8.76
N ARG A 71 1.32 -22.03 9.25
CA ARG A 71 0.78 -21.97 10.61
C ARG A 71 1.89 -22.09 11.64
N GLU A 72 2.90 -22.91 11.37
CA GLU A 72 4.06 -23.04 12.23
C GLU A 72 4.92 -21.77 12.23
N ASN A 73 5.13 -21.16 11.06
CA ASN A 73 5.89 -19.92 10.95
C ASN A 73 5.16 -18.75 11.63
N ASP A 74 3.84 -18.62 11.46
CA ASP A 74 3.01 -17.61 12.15
C ASP A 74 3.02 -17.81 13.67
N ARG A 75 2.99 -19.07 14.14
CA ARG A 75 3.08 -19.42 15.56
C ARG A 75 4.47 -19.13 16.13
N ALA A 76 5.53 -19.50 15.40
CA ALA A 76 6.91 -19.26 15.79
C ALA A 76 7.21 -17.77 15.85
N GLU A 77 6.75 -17.01 14.86
CA GLU A 77 6.86 -15.55 14.81
C GLU A 77 6.15 -14.90 16.00
N ARG A 78 4.90 -15.31 16.27
CA ARG A 78 4.14 -14.85 17.45
C ARG A 78 4.89 -15.13 18.74
N GLN A 79 5.39 -16.35 18.91
CA GLN A 79 6.08 -16.76 20.13
C GLN A 79 7.39 -16.00 20.33
N ALA A 80 8.15 -15.78 19.25
CA ALA A 80 9.39 -15.02 19.28
C ALA A 80 9.15 -13.56 19.67
N ASN A 81 8.12 -12.92 19.11
CA ASN A 81 7.77 -11.53 19.45
C ASN A 81 7.36 -11.41 20.93
N ILE A 82 6.48 -12.29 21.39
CA ILE A 82 6.05 -12.27 22.80
C ILE A 82 7.23 -12.54 23.74
N ALA A 83 8.14 -13.45 23.38
CA ALA A 83 9.35 -13.71 24.15
C ALA A 83 10.30 -12.49 24.18
N ALA A 84 10.44 -11.77 23.07
CA ALA A 84 11.22 -10.53 23.03
C ALA A 84 10.62 -9.44 23.95
N LEU A 85 9.29 -9.29 23.95
CA LEU A 85 8.60 -8.36 24.86
C LEU A 85 8.81 -8.74 26.33
N GLN A 86 8.83 -10.04 26.66
CA GLN A 86 9.15 -10.52 28.02
C GLN A 86 10.57 -10.17 28.45
N GLN A 87 11.55 -10.31 27.55
CA GLN A 87 12.93 -9.92 27.85
C GLN A 87 13.05 -8.41 28.09
N LEU A 88 12.39 -7.59 27.26
CA LEU A 88 12.36 -6.13 27.44
C LEU A 88 11.69 -5.74 28.76
N ALA A 89 10.57 -6.37 29.11
CA ALA A 89 9.91 -6.14 30.38
C ALA A 89 10.82 -6.54 31.56
N ASN A 90 11.48 -7.70 31.51
CA ASN A 90 12.36 -8.16 32.59
C ASN A 90 13.60 -7.26 32.78
N ASN A 91 14.18 -6.75 31.70
CA ASN A 91 15.34 -5.86 31.75
C ASN A 91 15.02 -4.50 32.39
N ASN A 92 13.75 -4.07 32.34
CA ASN A 92 13.30 -2.83 32.98
C ASN A 92 13.02 -2.97 34.50
N HIS A 93 13.00 -4.20 35.05
CA HIS A 93 12.72 -4.45 36.46
C HIS A 93 13.99 -4.61 37.32
N GLY A 94 15.11 -4.01 36.89
CA GLY A 94 16.28 -3.84 37.75
C GLY A 94 15.95 -2.90 38.91
N HIS A 95 15.82 -3.48 40.11
CA HIS A 95 15.61 -2.85 41.42
C HIS A 95 14.16 -2.69 41.89
N GLY A 96 13.67 -3.67 42.66
CA GLY A 96 12.56 -3.44 43.58
C GLY A 96 11.76 -4.68 43.92
N ASN A 97 12.12 -5.29 45.06
CA ASN A 97 11.30 -6.01 46.04
C ASN A 97 10.14 -6.93 45.60
N HIS A 98 10.12 -8.10 46.25
CA HIS A 98 9.00 -9.04 46.32
C HIS A 98 7.63 -8.36 46.57
N ASP A 99 6.57 -9.02 46.08
CA ASP A 99 5.14 -8.84 46.43
C ASP A 99 4.28 -7.91 45.55
N HIS A 100 4.25 -8.07 44.22
CA HIS A 100 3.24 -7.42 43.36
C HIS A 100 2.50 -8.40 42.43
N PRO A 101 1.17 -8.22 42.22
CA PRO A 101 0.34 -9.07 41.39
C PRO A 101 0.68 -8.92 39.91
N GLY A 102 1.66 -9.70 39.44
CA GLY A 102 2.04 -9.79 38.03
C GLY A 102 2.69 -8.53 37.45
N SER A 103 3.69 -8.69 36.59
CA SER A 103 4.14 -7.57 35.75
C SER A 103 2.98 -7.09 34.87
N LYS A 104 2.93 -5.81 34.49
CA LYS A 104 1.91 -5.28 33.54
C LYS A 104 1.78 -6.13 32.28
N LEU A 105 2.92 -6.68 31.82
CA LEU A 105 2.96 -7.64 30.73
C LEU A 105 2.17 -8.91 31.03
N LYS A 106 2.30 -9.49 32.23
CA LYS A 106 1.52 -10.66 32.64
C LYS A 106 0.03 -10.34 32.71
N ASN A 107 -0.33 -9.18 33.25
CA ASN A 107 -1.72 -8.73 33.30
C ASN A 107 -2.31 -8.54 31.90
N PHE A 108 -1.51 -8.00 30.97
CA PHE A 108 -1.88 -7.88 29.56
C PHE A 108 -2.02 -9.23 28.88
N GLN A 109 -1.10 -10.17 29.08
CA GLN A 109 -1.23 -11.51 28.52
C GLN A 109 -2.46 -12.26 29.04
N ASN A 110 -2.88 -11.99 30.29
CA ASN A 110 -4.08 -12.59 30.87
C ASN A 110 -5.38 -12.09 30.22
N THR A 111 -5.37 -10.97 29.47
CA THR A 111 -6.54 -10.53 28.68
C THR A 111 -6.66 -11.27 27.34
N ASN A 112 -5.75 -12.21 27.04
CA ASN A 112 -5.67 -12.94 25.78
C ASN A 112 -5.71 -12.01 24.53
N PRO A 113 -4.76 -11.06 24.41
CA PRO A 113 -4.74 -10.09 23.33
C PRO A 113 -4.68 -10.75 21.94
N PRO A 114 -5.50 -10.28 20.98
CA PRO A 114 -5.52 -10.82 19.62
C PRO A 114 -4.27 -10.41 18.83
N VAL A 115 -3.87 -11.24 17.87
CA VAL A 115 -2.79 -10.94 16.92
C VAL A 115 -3.37 -10.49 15.60
N PHE A 116 -2.74 -9.50 14.97
CA PHE A 116 -3.15 -8.96 13.68
C PHE A 116 -2.07 -9.14 12.62
N SER A 117 -2.44 -9.65 11.45
CA SER A 117 -1.51 -9.93 10.35
C SER A 117 -1.88 -9.15 9.08
N LYS A 118 -3.08 -9.40 8.56
CA LYS A 118 -3.70 -8.66 7.45
C LYS A 118 -5.21 -8.86 7.49
N THR A 119 -5.96 -7.92 6.93
CA THR A 119 -7.39 -8.06 6.62
C THR A 119 -7.69 -7.32 5.31
N GLU A 120 -8.71 -7.77 4.59
CA GLU A 120 -9.28 -7.06 3.43
C GLU A 120 -10.44 -6.14 3.84
N GLU A 121 -11.00 -6.36 5.04
CA GLU A 121 -12.12 -5.60 5.59
C GLU A 121 -11.60 -4.54 6.57
N PRO A 122 -11.77 -3.23 6.28
CA PRO A 122 -11.24 -2.17 7.14
C PRO A 122 -11.78 -2.22 8.58
N LEU A 123 -13.04 -2.65 8.77
CA LEU A 123 -13.67 -2.74 10.08
C LEU A 123 -12.98 -3.76 11.00
N ASP A 124 -12.40 -4.84 10.47
CA ASP A 124 -11.68 -5.83 11.28
C ASP A 124 -10.40 -5.25 11.89
N ALA A 125 -9.76 -4.29 11.20
CA ALA A 125 -8.60 -3.58 11.72
C ALA A 125 -8.99 -2.63 12.86
N ASP A 126 -10.11 -1.93 12.71
CA ASP A 126 -10.66 -1.06 13.75
C ASP A 126 -11.09 -1.87 14.99
N ASP A 127 -11.77 -3.00 14.80
CA ASP A 127 -12.17 -3.91 15.88
C ASP A 127 -10.95 -4.49 16.63
N TRP A 128 -9.87 -4.81 15.90
CA TRP A 128 -8.62 -5.24 16.52
C TRP A 128 -8.01 -4.12 17.37
N LEU A 129 -7.95 -2.90 16.87
CA LEU A 129 -7.42 -1.75 17.61
C LEU A 129 -8.24 -1.50 18.89
N GLN A 130 -9.56 -1.47 18.79
CA GLN A 130 -10.44 -1.26 19.94
C GLN A 130 -10.27 -2.35 21.00
N THR A 131 -10.15 -3.61 20.57
CA THR A 131 -9.89 -4.74 21.47
C THR A 131 -8.54 -4.60 22.17
N MET A 132 -7.50 -4.21 21.43
CA MET A 132 -6.17 -3.99 21.99
C MET A 132 -6.13 -2.84 22.99
N GLU A 133 -6.81 -1.73 22.69
CA GLU A 133 -6.92 -0.59 23.61
C GLU A 133 -7.57 -1.00 24.93
N ASN A 134 -8.72 -1.67 24.88
CA ASN A 134 -9.42 -2.16 26.06
C ASN A 134 -8.53 -3.13 26.88
N ASN A 135 -7.83 -4.04 26.22
CA ASN A 135 -6.93 -4.99 26.87
C ASN A 135 -5.75 -4.30 27.58
N LEU A 136 -5.15 -3.29 26.94
CA LEU A 136 -4.07 -2.49 27.52
C LEU A 136 -4.55 -1.69 28.73
N GLU A 137 -5.79 -1.18 28.70
CA GLU A 137 -6.40 -0.47 29.83
C GLU A 137 -6.68 -1.39 31.01
N VAL A 138 -7.31 -2.53 30.77
CA VAL A 138 -7.58 -3.56 31.79
C VAL A 138 -6.29 -4.03 32.46
N ALA A 139 -5.20 -4.12 31.69
CA ALA A 139 -3.89 -4.52 32.19
C ALA A 139 -3.09 -3.43 32.91
N GLY A 140 -3.58 -2.17 32.90
CA GLY A 140 -2.89 -1.04 33.51
C GLY A 140 -1.57 -0.68 32.82
N VAL A 141 -1.50 -0.80 31.48
CA VAL A 141 -0.31 -0.45 30.70
C VAL A 141 -0.23 1.07 30.51
N ASP A 142 0.92 1.66 30.82
CA ASP A 142 1.11 3.10 30.72
C ASP A 142 1.12 3.55 29.24
N ALA A 143 0.72 4.81 29.00
CA ALA A 143 0.61 5.36 27.65
C ALA A 143 1.91 5.27 26.82
N ASN A 144 3.07 5.37 27.47
CA ASN A 144 4.39 5.22 26.82
C ASN A 144 4.75 3.76 26.49
N GLU A 145 4.11 2.78 27.11
CA GLU A 145 4.33 1.35 26.90
C GLU A 145 3.29 0.72 25.94
N LYS A 146 2.14 1.37 25.73
CA LYS A 146 1.04 0.86 24.88
C LYS A 146 1.50 0.50 23.46
N VAL A 147 2.25 1.37 22.79
CA VAL A 147 2.76 1.11 21.43
C VAL A 147 3.74 -0.07 21.42
N LEU A 148 4.61 -0.16 22.44
CA LEU A 148 5.54 -1.28 22.57
C LEU A 148 4.77 -2.59 22.70
N PHE A 149 3.74 -2.65 23.53
CA PHE A 149 2.95 -3.85 23.74
C PHE A 149 2.15 -4.21 22.49
N ALA A 150 1.40 -3.26 21.92
CA ALA A 150 0.54 -3.52 20.75
C ALA A 150 1.32 -4.01 19.53
N THR A 151 2.49 -3.44 19.27
CA THR A 151 3.30 -3.76 18.08
C THR A 151 3.91 -5.15 18.11
N HIS A 152 4.08 -5.76 19.29
CA HIS A 152 4.49 -7.17 19.41
C HIS A 152 3.35 -8.17 19.10
N TYR A 153 2.12 -7.69 18.97
CA TYR A 153 0.95 -8.46 18.53
C TYR A 153 0.63 -8.26 17.04
N LEU A 154 1.50 -7.56 16.30
CA LEU A 154 1.51 -7.60 14.84
C LEU A 154 2.27 -8.84 14.36
N ALA A 155 1.81 -9.44 13.27
CA ALA A 155 2.44 -10.57 12.58
C ALA A 155 2.47 -10.33 11.07
N GLY A 156 3.24 -11.14 10.34
CA GLY A 156 3.25 -11.15 8.88
C GLY A 156 3.34 -9.74 8.23
N PRO A 157 2.45 -9.39 7.28
CA PRO A 157 2.49 -8.12 6.57
C PRO A 157 2.41 -6.88 7.47
N ALA A 158 1.52 -6.86 8.47
CA ALA A 158 1.40 -5.73 9.38
C ALA A 158 2.70 -5.49 10.18
N ARG A 159 3.40 -6.57 10.59
CA ARG A 159 4.69 -6.45 11.29
C ARG A 159 5.79 -5.94 10.38
N ALA A 160 5.84 -6.42 9.14
CA ALA A 160 6.78 -5.94 8.14
C ALA A 160 6.60 -4.43 7.92
N TRP A 161 5.36 -3.99 7.73
CA TRP A 161 5.00 -2.57 7.59
C TRP A 161 5.45 -1.74 8.80
N TRP A 162 5.18 -2.19 10.03
CA TRP A 162 5.58 -1.46 11.24
C TRP A 162 7.11 -1.32 11.34
N THR A 163 7.84 -2.39 11.03
CA THR A 163 9.31 -2.40 11.08
C THR A 163 9.91 -1.43 10.07
N SER A 164 9.42 -1.44 8.82
CA SER A 164 9.84 -0.50 7.78
C SER A 164 9.50 0.95 8.14
N THR A 165 8.29 1.20 8.63
CA THR A 165 7.84 2.55 9.04
C THR A 165 8.70 3.09 10.18
N ARG A 166 9.00 2.26 11.18
CA ARG A 166 9.88 2.66 12.31
C ARG A 166 11.29 2.98 11.84
N ALA A 167 11.84 2.19 10.92
CA ALA A 167 13.18 2.43 10.36
C ALA A 167 13.24 3.74 9.56
N MET A 168 12.21 4.03 8.75
CA MET A 168 12.09 5.29 8.01
C MET A 168 12.01 6.49 8.95
N ASN A 169 11.18 6.40 9.99
CA ASN A 169 11.02 7.47 10.97
C ASN A 169 12.29 7.68 11.82
N ALA A 170 13.07 6.63 12.07
CA ALA A 170 14.35 6.72 12.76
C ALA A 170 15.47 7.35 11.91
N GLY A 171 15.41 7.21 10.57
CA GLY A 171 16.36 7.84 9.65
C GLY A 171 16.14 9.34 9.44
N GLN A 172 14.98 9.87 9.84
CA GLN A 172 14.62 11.28 9.62
C GLN A 172 15.05 12.22 10.77
N VAL A 173 15.47 11.66 11.91
CA VAL A 173 15.94 12.43 13.08
C VAL A 173 17.44 12.72 13.11
N ASP A 174 18.22 12.26 12.12
CA ASP A 174 19.69 12.42 12.05
C ASP A 174 20.15 13.52 11.05
N LEU A 175 19.24 14.39 10.60
CA LEU A 175 19.55 15.51 9.69
C LEU A 175 19.03 16.85 10.23
N GLY A 176 19.24 17.10 11.53
CA GLY A 176 18.94 18.36 12.20
C GLY A 176 20.17 19.02 12.80
#